data_AF-A0A521Z696-F1
#
_entry.id   AF-A0A521Z696-F1
#
_cell.length_a   1.000
_cell.length_b   1.000
_cell.length_c   1.000
_cell.angle_alpha   90.00
_cell.angle_beta   90.00
_cell.angle_gamma   90.00
#
_symmetry.space_group_name_H-M   'P 1'
#
loop_
_entity.id
_entity.type
_entity.pdbx_description
1 polymer ?
#
loop_
_entity_poly.entity_id
_entity_poly.type
_entity_poly.pdbx_seq_one_letter_code
_entity_poly.pdbx_strand_id
1 'polypeptide(L)'
;MTRIAGALALFALTPSSHAIDVDFSGFASVVAGRTFGNCQSGSMAPHYDGECTHYIADWGHAGVYTEDWDVNPESRVGLQWTAKFTPTVSGTAQVTGRLSRAQKASLEWAYLSYTG
;
A
#
# COMPACT_ATOMS: atom_id res chain seq x y z
N MET A 1 -49.77 54.58 17.94
CA MET A 1 -49.22 54.30 16.59
C MET A 1 -47.76 54.72 16.66
N THR A 2 -46.77 53.81 16.73
CA THR A 2 -45.98 53.23 15.62
C THR A 2 -44.98 52.26 16.29
N ARG A 3 -45.13 50.91 16.30
CA ARG A 3 -44.66 49.87 15.33
C ARG A 3 -43.25 50.16 14.76
N ILE A 4 -42.21 49.34 14.79
CA ILE A 4 -41.97 47.91 15.08
C ILE A 4 -40.49 47.79 15.47
N ALA A 5 -40.20 47.06 16.55
CA ALA A 5 -38.88 46.52 16.84
C ALA A 5 -38.68 45.23 16.02
N GLY A 6 -37.52 45.05 15.40
CA GLY A 6 -37.22 43.81 14.68
C GLY A 6 -35.93 43.87 13.89
N ALA A 7 -34.79 43.89 14.57
CA ALA A 7 -33.49 43.63 13.94
C ALA A 7 -33.38 42.13 13.68
N LEU A 8 -33.54 41.72 12.42
CA LEU A 8 -33.35 40.35 11.96
C LEU A 8 -31.85 40.09 11.78
N ALA A 9 -31.18 39.58 12.81
CA ALA A 9 -29.80 39.12 12.70
C ALA A 9 -29.75 37.77 11.98
N LEU A 10 -29.54 37.78 10.67
CA LEU A 10 -29.13 36.58 9.93
C LEU A 10 -27.69 36.23 10.35
N PHE A 11 -27.55 35.26 11.25
CA PHE A 11 -26.29 34.57 11.46
C PHE A 11 -25.93 33.81 10.17
N ALA A 12 -24.92 34.29 9.47
CA ALA A 12 -24.30 33.57 8.36
C ALA A 12 -23.67 32.28 8.93
N LEU A 13 -24.33 31.14 8.71
CA LEU A 13 -23.74 29.81 8.84
C LEU A 13 -22.75 29.64 7.66
N THR A 14 -21.56 30.24 7.77
CA THR A 14 -20.47 29.92 6.85
C THR A 14 -19.97 28.52 7.18
N PRO A 15 -20.00 27.56 6.23
CA PRO A 15 -19.39 26.27 6.47
C PRO A 15 -17.89 26.48 6.70
N SER A 16 -17.40 26.04 7.85
CA SER A 16 -15.96 25.94 8.10
C SER A 16 -15.36 25.04 7.03
N SER A 17 -14.61 25.62 6.10
CA SER A 17 -13.81 24.84 5.16
C SER A 17 -12.69 24.18 5.97
N HIS A 18 -12.90 22.93 6.36
CA HIS A 18 -11.83 22.10 6.88
C HIS A 18 -11.05 21.57 5.67
N ALA A 19 -9.89 22.15 5.42
CA ALA A 19 -8.93 21.57 4.48
C ALA A 19 -8.47 20.22 5.06
N ILE A 20 -8.70 19.15 4.33
CA ILE A 20 -8.12 17.85 4.64
C ILE A 20 -6.70 17.89 4.10
N ASP A 21 -5.72 17.80 4.98
CA ASP A 21 -4.33 17.65 4.56
C ASP A 21 -4.11 16.21 4.11
N VAL A 22 -3.76 16.04 2.83
CA VAL A 22 -3.47 14.73 2.23
C VAL A 22 -2.00 14.67 1.87
N ASP A 23 -1.28 13.78 2.52
CA ASP A 23 0.11 13.45 2.24
C ASP A 23 0.17 12.22 1.33
N PHE A 24 1.02 12.25 0.31
CA PHE A 24 1.24 11.14 -0.61
C PHE A 24 2.72 10.74 -0.63
N SER A 25 2.98 9.44 -0.57
CA SER A 25 4.34 8.88 -0.68
C SER A 25 4.32 7.56 -1.43
N GLY A 26 5.48 7.15 -1.93
CA GLY A 26 5.59 5.89 -2.65
C GLY A 26 7.03 5.43 -2.82
N PHE A 27 7.16 4.20 -3.30
CA PHE A 27 8.45 3.57 -3.60
C PHE A 27 8.33 2.68 -4.83
N ALA A 28 9.45 2.43 -5.49
CA ALA A 28 9.58 1.42 -6.54
C ALA A 28 10.96 0.77 -6.43
N SER A 29 11.00 -0.57 -6.55
CA SER A 29 12.24 -1.34 -6.52
C SER A 29 12.25 -2.38 -7.64
N VAL A 30 13.37 -2.45 -8.34
CA VAL A 30 13.67 -3.51 -9.30
C VAL A 30 14.81 -4.33 -8.73
N VAL A 31 14.56 -5.63 -8.57
CA VAL A 31 15.52 -6.58 -8.00
C VAL A 31 15.64 -7.74 -8.97
N ALA A 32 16.87 -8.10 -9.32
CA ALA A 32 17.19 -9.20 -10.22
C ALA A 32 18.07 -10.21 -9.48
N GLY A 33 17.78 -11.49 -9.63
CA GLY A 33 18.51 -12.55 -8.94
C GLY A 33 18.49 -13.87 -9.70
N ARG A 34 19.45 -14.72 -9.36
CA ARG A 34 19.52 -16.12 -9.77
C ARG A 34 20.29 -16.92 -8.73
N THR A 35 20.11 -18.23 -8.73
CA THR A 35 20.83 -19.16 -7.86
C THR A 35 21.93 -19.91 -8.62
N PHE A 36 22.88 -20.52 -7.88
CA PHE A 36 23.96 -21.33 -8.43
C PHE A 36 24.16 -22.56 -7.55
N GLY A 37 24.50 -23.71 -8.15
CA GLY A 37 24.80 -24.94 -7.42
C GLY A 37 24.17 -26.18 -8.03
N ASN A 38 24.41 -27.33 -7.40
CA ASN A 38 23.78 -28.59 -7.79
C ASN A 38 22.32 -28.63 -7.33
N CYS A 39 21.44 -29.19 -8.16
CA CYS A 39 20.03 -29.36 -7.80
C CYS A 39 19.90 -30.28 -6.58
N GLN A 40 19.28 -29.78 -5.50
CA GLN A 40 18.72 -30.65 -4.48
C GLN A 40 17.24 -30.83 -4.76
N SER A 41 16.84 -32.07 -5.06
CA SER A 41 15.42 -32.45 -5.10
C SER A 41 14.87 -32.34 -3.68
N GLY A 42 14.00 -31.36 -3.43
CA GLY A 42 13.54 -31.07 -2.07
C GLY A 42 12.24 -30.28 -2.00
N SER A 43 11.14 -31.01 -1.80
CA SER A 43 10.01 -30.75 -0.88
C SER A 43 9.53 -29.29 -0.76
N MET A 44 9.39 -28.58 -1.86
CA MET A 44 8.56 -27.37 -1.88
C MET A 44 7.12 -27.74 -2.27
N ALA A 45 6.18 -26.80 -2.13
CA ALA A 45 4.81 -27.03 -2.58
C ALA A 45 4.84 -27.52 -4.05
N PRO A 46 3.90 -28.38 -4.51
CA PRO A 46 3.95 -28.99 -5.84
C PRO A 46 4.11 -27.99 -7.01
N HIS A 47 3.76 -26.72 -6.80
CA HIS A 47 3.96 -25.63 -7.75
C HIS A 47 5.43 -25.22 -7.95
N TYR A 48 6.30 -25.48 -6.97
CA TYR A 48 7.72 -25.16 -6.93
C TYR A 48 8.62 -26.40 -6.89
N ASP A 49 8.04 -27.60 -7.06
CA ASP A 49 8.77 -28.88 -7.03
C ASP A 49 9.47 -29.20 -8.37
N GLY A 50 9.69 -28.17 -9.21
CA GLY A 50 10.26 -28.26 -10.54
C GLY A 50 11.43 -27.31 -10.76
N GLU A 51 12.52 -27.88 -11.25
CA GLU A 51 13.78 -27.28 -11.74
C GLU A 51 14.63 -26.48 -10.74
N CYS A 52 15.58 -27.21 -10.12
CA CYS A 52 16.89 -26.78 -9.62
C CYS A 52 17.00 -25.54 -8.70
N THR A 53 17.85 -25.64 -7.67
CA THR A 53 18.16 -24.62 -6.62
C THR A 53 17.09 -23.53 -6.41
N HIS A 54 16.15 -23.81 -5.51
CA HIS A 54 15.07 -22.90 -5.14
C HIS A 54 15.47 -22.05 -3.93
N TYR A 55 15.74 -20.76 -4.15
CA TYR A 55 15.88 -19.80 -3.06
C TYR A 55 14.57 -19.03 -2.91
N ILE A 56 13.94 -19.18 -1.73
CA ILE A 56 12.70 -18.47 -1.41
C ILE A 56 13.06 -17.08 -0.91
N ALA A 57 12.87 -16.08 -1.76
CA ALA A 57 13.10 -14.68 -1.44
C ALA A 57 11.90 -14.04 -0.75
N ASP A 58 10.68 -14.48 -1.07
CA ASP A 58 9.44 -13.96 -0.44
C ASP A 58 8.47 -15.11 -0.15
N TRP A 59 8.35 -15.47 1.13
CA TRP A 59 7.40 -16.49 1.58
C TRP A 59 5.94 -16.05 1.48
N GLY A 60 5.65 -14.76 1.66
CA GLY A 60 4.29 -14.23 1.66
C GLY A 60 3.68 -14.13 0.27
N HIS A 61 4.53 -14.01 -0.75
CA HIS A 61 4.13 -13.79 -2.15
C HIS A 61 4.69 -14.83 -3.10
N ALA A 62 5.28 -15.89 -2.52
CA ALA A 62 5.84 -17.02 -3.23
C ALA A 62 6.87 -16.61 -4.30
N GLY A 63 7.72 -15.64 -3.94
CA GLY A 63 8.85 -15.20 -4.75
C GLY A 63 10.00 -16.18 -4.61
N VAL A 64 10.25 -16.97 -5.66
CA VAL A 64 11.29 -18.00 -5.70
C VAL A 64 12.25 -17.72 -6.85
N TYR A 65 13.55 -17.72 -6.57
CA TYR A 65 14.59 -17.69 -7.61
C TYR A 65 15.05 -19.10 -7.97
N THR A 66 15.34 -19.29 -9.26
CA THR A 66 15.94 -20.49 -9.86
C THR A 66 17.30 -20.13 -10.46
N GLU A 67 17.87 -21.03 -11.27
CA GLU A 67 19.14 -20.82 -11.97
C GLU A 67 19.09 -19.73 -13.06
N ASP A 68 17.89 -19.41 -13.54
CA ASP A 68 17.66 -18.34 -14.48
C ASP A 68 17.60 -16.98 -13.80
N TRP A 69 18.01 -15.94 -14.53
CA TRP A 69 17.79 -14.57 -14.10
C TRP A 69 16.30 -14.26 -14.10
N ASP A 70 15.78 -13.93 -12.92
CA ASP A 70 14.43 -13.41 -12.77
C ASP A 70 14.46 -12.05 -12.06
N VAL A 71 13.52 -11.19 -12.41
CA VAL A 71 13.28 -9.89 -11.76
C VAL A 71 11.96 -9.86 -10.99
N ASN A 72 11.11 -10.84 -11.21
CA ASN A 72 9.75 -10.88 -10.67
C ASN A 72 9.66 -11.17 -9.15
N PRO A 73 10.52 -12.01 -8.53
CA PRO A 73 10.31 -12.45 -7.15
C PRO A 73 10.20 -11.32 -6.13
N GLU A 74 10.97 -10.24 -6.31
CA GLU A 74 11.08 -9.16 -5.31
C GLU A 74 10.83 -7.76 -5.88
N SER A 75 10.67 -7.60 -7.20
CA SER A 75 10.37 -6.29 -7.78
C SER A 75 8.94 -5.85 -7.43
N ARG A 76 8.82 -4.63 -6.93
CA ARG A 76 7.57 -4.10 -6.35
C ARG A 76 7.49 -2.57 -6.44
N VAL A 77 6.27 -2.07 -6.40
CA VAL A 77 5.91 -0.65 -6.31
C VAL A 77 4.89 -0.49 -5.20
N GLY A 78 4.89 0.66 -4.53
CA GLY A 78 3.92 0.95 -3.49
C GLY A 78 3.56 2.42 -3.45
N LEU A 79 2.29 2.71 -3.19
CA LEU A 79 1.73 4.04 -3.05
C LEU A 79 0.97 4.12 -1.74
N GLN A 80 1.22 5.16 -0.95
CA GLN A 80 0.57 5.41 0.32
C GLN A 80 -0.03 6.82 0.34
N TRP A 81 -1.24 6.89 0.90
CA TRP A 81 -1.96 8.12 1.18
C TRP A 81 -2.19 8.23 2.68
N THR A 82 -1.97 9.41 3.24
CA THR A 82 -2.35 9.75 4.61
C THR A 82 -3.21 11.01 4.61
N ALA A 83 -4.45 10.90 5.06
CA ALA A 83 -5.37 12.02 5.19
C ALA A 83 -5.53 12.42 6.66
N LYS A 84 -5.34 13.70 6.98
CA LYS A 84 -5.60 14.28 8.30
C LYS A 84 -6.98 14.94 8.27
N PHE A 85 -7.93 14.33 8.95
CA PHE A 85 -9.31 14.83 9.02
C PHE A 85 -9.45 15.90 10.11
N THR A 86 -8.73 15.70 11.23
CA THR A 86 -8.62 16.65 12.34
C THR A 86 -7.18 16.62 12.87
N PRO A 87 -6.77 17.53 13.78
CA PRO A 87 -5.47 17.45 14.44
C PRO A 87 -5.23 16.14 15.21
N THR A 88 -6.30 15.41 15.54
CA THR A 88 -6.26 14.19 16.36
C THR A 88 -6.61 12.93 15.56
N VAL A 89 -7.29 13.03 14.42
CA VAL A 89 -7.77 11.90 13.62
C VAL A 89 -7.12 11.91 12.24
N SER A 90 -6.45 10.81 11.89
CA SER A 90 -5.89 10.59 10.56
C SER A 90 -6.24 9.20 10.02
N GLY A 91 -6.18 9.04 8.71
CA GLY A 91 -6.34 7.76 8.03
C GLY A 91 -5.19 7.52 7.08
N THR A 92 -4.70 6.29 7.04
CA THR A 92 -3.63 5.87 6.12
C THR A 92 -4.08 4.66 5.31
N ALA A 93 -3.82 4.69 4.01
CA ALA A 93 -4.02 3.56 3.11
C ALA A 93 -2.79 3.36 2.24
N GLN A 94 -2.39 2.11 2.02
CA GLN A 94 -1.30 1.74 1.12
C GLN A 94 -1.74 0.63 0.17
N VAL A 95 -1.38 0.81 -1.11
CA VAL A 95 -1.54 -0.19 -2.17
C VAL A 95 -0.17 -0.53 -2.72
N THR A 96 0.12 -1.82 -2.85
CA THR A 96 1.36 -2.35 -3.41
C THR A 96 1.09 -3.12 -4.70
N GLY A 97 1.99 -3.04 -5.66
CA GLY A 97 1.98 -3.82 -6.90
C GLY A 97 3.27 -4.63 -7.00
N ARG A 98 3.18 -5.84 -7.54
CA ARG A 98 4.32 -6.74 -7.75
C ARG A 98 4.44 -7.08 -9.22
N LEU A 99 5.66 -7.31 -9.68
CA LEU A 99 5.89 -7.71 -11.08
C LEU A 99 5.57 -9.19 -11.32
N SER A 100 5.44 -9.99 -10.25
CA SER A 100 5.03 -11.39 -10.35
C SER A 100 3.68 -11.53 -11.08
N ARG A 101 3.60 -12.53 -11.97
CA ARG A 101 2.62 -12.62 -13.08
C ARG A 101 1.13 -12.63 -12.70
N ALA A 102 0.77 -12.66 -11.41
CA ALA A 102 -0.61 -12.82 -10.95
C ALA A 102 -1.17 -11.67 -10.10
N GLN A 103 -0.34 -10.82 -9.46
CA GLN A 103 -0.83 -9.76 -8.56
C GLN A 103 -0.42 -8.36 -9.02
N LYS A 104 -1.32 -7.70 -9.77
CA LYS A 104 -1.07 -6.36 -10.33
C LYS A 104 -1.20 -5.24 -9.28
N ALA A 105 -2.07 -5.41 -8.29
CA ALA A 105 -2.24 -4.48 -7.17
C ALA A 105 -2.91 -5.18 -5.98
N SER A 106 -2.44 -4.93 -4.77
CA SER A 106 -2.97 -5.43 -3.51
C SER A 106 -3.09 -4.30 -2.50
N LEU A 107 -4.19 -4.27 -1.75
CA LEU A 107 -4.28 -3.40 -0.58
C LEU A 107 -3.37 -3.98 0.50
N GLU A 108 -2.37 -3.22 0.92
CA GLU A 108 -1.40 -3.67 1.91
C GLU A 108 -1.91 -3.37 3.33
N TRP A 109 -2.37 -2.14 3.56
CA TRP A 109 -3.06 -1.77 4.78
C TRP A 109 -3.97 -0.57 4.57
N ALA A 110 -5.03 -0.51 5.37
CA ALA A 110 -5.87 0.67 5.53
C ALA A 110 -6.30 0.77 6.99
N TYR A 111 -5.99 1.88 7.65
CA TYR A 111 -6.31 2.08 9.06
C TYR A 111 -6.62 3.54 9.38
N LEU A 112 -7.30 3.74 10.50
CA LEU A 112 -7.50 5.04 11.14
C LEU A 112 -6.62 5.13 12.38
N SER A 113 -6.17 6.33 12.69
CA SER A 113 -5.37 6.64 13.86
C SER A 113 -5.99 7.80 14.61
N TYR A 114 -5.98 7.70 15.93
CA TYR A 114 -6.43 8.75 16.85
C TYR A 114 -5.32 9.04 17.86
N THR A 115 -4.99 10.31 18.03
CA THR A 115 -4.00 10.79 19.01
C THR A 115 -4.73 11.65 20.02
N GLY A 116 -4.79 11.19 21.26
CA GLY A 116 -5.47 11.84 22.39
C GLY A 116 -4.53 12.47 23.39
#